data_AF-A0A7X7QML1-F1
#
_entry.id   AF-A0A7X7QML1-F1
#
_cell.length_a   1.000
_cell.length_b   1.000
_cell.length_c   1.000
_cell.angle_alpha   90.00
_cell.angle_beta   90.00
_cell.angle_gamma   90.00
#
_symmetry.space_group_name_H-M   'P 1'
#
loop_
_entity.id
_entity.type
_entity.pdbx_description
1 polymer ?
#
loop_
_entity_poly.entity_id
_entity_poly.type
_entity_poly.pdbx_seq_one_letter_code
_entity_poly.pdbx_strand_id
1 'polypeptide(L)'
;MQSWVWRHVHISLPDDWELLQFTRNPALGRCAFADRYQFRFELCWREVPGAPDFARMLTDYQARLDEDGLKDTRRIQCAGWQGVSGVLPDRRTTCRYGAHLADLGCLIEAVFLWPKDRRSDIESAVLESLHSEAPTAEGLVHWQAFGLDLHTMRGGHLEYCRADPGLAELGFSFGRRRVWERFSRHGLLAQWLTVPVPEWQRRAIPKGFRMLQSRQEDRHGHSIARLRAERSSPRLADFWQGRREYRAAAWRCPHDGRLYQVSREAPRGRGVDPEWPPLRLRCCADLEVSL
;
A
#
# COMPACT_ATOMS: atom_id res chain seq x y z
N MET A 1 -16.34 8.07 0.05
CA MET A 1 -15.02 8.05 -0.62
C MET A 1 -14.06 7.32 0.31
N GLN A 2 -13.26 6.43 -0.25
CA GLN A 2 -12.28 5.63 0.47
C GLN A 2 -10.88 6.06 0.08
N SER A 3 -9.98 6.07 1.07
CA SER A 3 -8.59 6.45 0.88
C SER A 3 -7.73 5.24 0.51
N TRP A 4 -6.84 5.45 -0.45
CA TRP A 4 -5.80 4.54 -0.88
C TRP A 4 -4.46 5.24 -0.82
N VAL A 5 -3.45 4.56 -0.28
CA VAL A 5 -2.06 4.99 -0.30
C VAL A 5 -1.22 3.89 -0.88
N TRP A 6 -0.76 4.09 -2.11
CA TRP A 6 0.09 3.14 -2.82
C TRP A 6 1.36 3.85 -3.29
N ARG A 7 2.54 3.29 -2.97
CA ARG A 7 3.83 3.92 -3.31
C ARG A 7 3.90 5.40 -2.86
N HIS A 8 3.35 5.68 -1.68
CA HIS A 8 3.31 7.02 -1.06
C HIS A 8 2.50 8.06 -1.84
N VAL A 9 1.67 7.63 -2.78
CA VAL A 9 0.68 8.48 -3.43
C VAL A 9 -0.65 8.22 -2.74
N HIS A 10 -1.20 9.24 -2.10
CA HIS A 10 -2.55 9.22 -1.57
C HIS A 10 -3.54 9.55 -2.68
N ILE A 11 -4.68 8.86 -2.66
CA ILE A 11 -5.83 9.15 -3.50
C ILE A 11 -7.11 8.70 -2.79
N SER A 12 -8.16 9.52 -2.85
CA SER A 12 -9.50 9.17 -2.42
C SER A 12 -10.36 8.85 -3.65
N LEU A 13 -11.03 7.70 -3.62
CA LEU A 13 -11.87 7.20 -4.71
C LEU A 13 -13.29 6.91 -4.20
N PRO A 14 -14.31 6.82 -5.08
CA PRO A 14 -15.63 6.31 -4.70
C PRO A 14 -15.56 4.95 -3.98
N ASP A 15 -16.49 4.73 -3.06
CA ASP A 15 -16.48 3.55 -2.16
C ASP A 15 -16.75 2.24 -2.89
N ASP A 16 -17.39 2.31 -4.06
CA ASP A 16 -17.69 1.17 -4.93
C ASP A 16 -16.56 0.86 -5.92
N TRP A 17 -15.47 1.62 -5.93
CA TRP A 17 -14.31 1.39 -6.81
C TRP A 17 -13.25 0.53 -6.13
N GLU A 18 -12.95 -0.62 -6.70
CA GLU A 18 -12.00 -1.58 -6.17
C GLU A 18 -10.73 -1.64 -7.02
N LEU A 19 -9.58 -1.84 -6.37
CA LEU A 19 -8.30 -2.04 -7.03
C LEU A 19 -8.22 -3.44 -7.66
N LEU A 20 -8.22 -3.52 -9.00
CA LEU A 20 -8.15 -4.77 -9.75
C LEU A 20 -6.74 -5.14 -10.20
N GLN A 21 -5.94 -4.15 -10.56
CA GLN A 21 -4.57 -4.36 -11.03
C GLN A 21 -3.63 -3.41 -10.32
N PHE A 22 -2.47 -3.90 -9.93
CA PHE A 22 -1.45 -3.07 -9.29
C PHE A 22 -0.04 -3.50 -9.72
N THR A 23 0.88 -2.55 -9.67
CA THR A 23 2.29 -2.78 -9.94
C THR A 23 3.10 -2.57 -8.67
N ARG A 24 4.05 -3.46 -8.40
CA ARG A 24 4.95 -3.38 -7.24
C ARG A 24 6.24 -2.61 -7.52
N ASN A 25 6.61 -2.45 -8.80
CA ASN A 25 7.81 -1.73 -9.20
C ASN A 25 7.65 -0.22 -8.87
N PRO A 26 8.52 0.35 -8.02
CA PRO A 26 8.44 1.76 -7.69
C PRO A 26 8.84 2.67 -8.88
N ALA A 27 9.69 2.23 -9.80
CA ALA A 27 10.18 3.09 -10.87
C ALA A 27 9.16 3.34 -12.00
N LEU A 28 8.32 2.35 -12.28
CA LEU A 28 7.32 2.40 -13.34
C LEU A 28 6.18 1.44 -13.00
N GLY A 29 4.95 1.93 -13.02
CA GLY A 29 3.81 1.07 -12.76
C GLY A 29 2.46 1.76 -12.87
N ARG A 30 1.43 0.99 -12.55
CA ARG A 30 0.05 1.46 -12.48
C ARG A 30 -0.78 0.77 -11.42
N CYS A 31 -1.86 1.43 -11.01
CA CYS A 31 -2.98 0.89 -10.26
C CYS A 31 -4.27 1.15 -11.05
N ALA A 32 -5.04 0.10 -11.36
CA ALA A 32 -6.30 0.21 -12.09
C ALA A 32 -7.48 -0.18 -11.19
N PHE A 33 -8.47 0.69 -11.16
CA PHE A 33 -9.66 0.62 -10.32
C PHE A 33 -10.91 0.49 -11.17
N ALA A 34 -11.85 -0.32 -10.69
CA ALA A 34 -13.11 -0.59 -11.37
C ALA A 34 -14.26 -0.53 -10.38
N ASP A 35 -15.44 -0.18 -10.85
CA ASP A 35 -16.67 -0.47 -10.11
C ASP A 35 -17.17 -1.89 -10.43
N ARG A 36 -18.35 -2.24 -9.91
CA ARG A 36 -19.00 -3.53 -10.19
C ARG A 36 -19.27 -3.83 -11.68
N TYR A 37 -19.14 -2.84 -12.56
CA TYR A 37 -19.47 -2.95 -13.98
C TYR A 37 -18.23 -2.90 -14.88
N GLN A 38 -17.27 -2.02 -14.61
CA GLN A 38 -16.14 -1.78 -15.50
C GLN A 38 -15.01 -0.95 -14.85
N PHE A 39 -13.88 -0.88 -15.55
CA PHE A 39 -12.79 0.04 -15.21
C PHE A 39 -13.23 1.50 -15.24
N ARG A 40 -12.81 2.23 -14.21
CA ARG A 40 -13.18 3.63 -13.98
C ARG A 40 -11.99 4.55 -13.94
N PHE A 41 -10.90 4.08 -13.35
CA PHE A 41 -9.77 4.92 -13.05
C PHE A 41 -8.46 4.15 -13.10
N GLU A 42 -7.42 4.76 -13.64
CA GLU A 42 -6.07 4.22 -13.64
C GLU A 42 -5.09 5.32 -13.19
N LEU A 43 -4.25 4.97 -12.24
CA LEU A 43 -3.15 5.80 -11.74
C LEU A 43 -1.84 5.18 -12.23
N CYS A 44 -1.15 5.86 -13.15
CA CYS A 44 0.16 5.46 -13.64
C CYS A 44 1.25 6.33 -13.00
N TRP A 45 2.43 5.76 -12.79
CA TRP A 45 3.60 6.50 -12.36
C TRP A 45 4.84 6.09 -13.14
N ARG A 46 5.75 7.05 -13.31
CA ARG A 46 7.09 6.84 -13.85
C ARG A 46 8.08 7.78 -13.17
N GLU A 47 9.13 7.23 -12.60
CA GLU A 47 10.25 8.01 -12.08
C GLU A 47 10.92 8.80 -13.21
N VAL A 48 11.25 10.05 -12.92
CA VAL A 48 11.89 10.97 -13.85
C VAL A 48 13.05 11.69 -13.15
N PRO A 49 14.13 12.04 -13.87
CA PRO A 49 15.28 12.70 -13.27
C PRO A 49 14.98 14.14 -12.80
N GLY A 50 13.89 14.74 -13.26
CA GLY A 50 13.48 16.08 -12.88
C GLY A 50 12.13 16.47 -13.48
N ALA A 51 11.68 17.68 -13.14
CA ALA A 51 10.42 18.23 -13.65
C ALA A 51 10.46 18.34 -15.19
N PRO A 52 9.48 17.79 -15.91
CA PRO A 52 9.42 17.93 -17.36
C PRO A 52 8.92 19.33 -17.75
N ASP A 53 9.18 19.70 -19.00
CA ASP A 53 8.41 20.75 -19.67
C ASP A 53 6.98 20.24 -19.91
N PHE A 54 6.08 20.56 -18.99
CA PHE A 54 4.68 20.11 -19.02
C PHE A 54 3.93 20.56 -20.26
N ALA A 55 4.13 21.79 -20.70
CA ALA A 55 3.40 22.34 -21.84
C ALA A 55 3.76 21.61 -23.13
N ARG A 56 5.06 21.37 -23.33
CA ARG A 56 5.55 20.56 -24.46
C ARG A 56 5.09 19.11 -24.34
N MET A 57 5.27 18.50 -23.16
CA MET A 57 4.90 17.11 -22.91
C MET A 57 3.42 16.85 -23.20
N LEU A 58 2.51 17.73 -22.76
CA LEU A 58 1.08 17.59 -23.03
C LEU A 58 0.72 17.76 -24.51
N THR A 59 1.45 18.62 -25.23
CA THR A 59 1.28 18.79 -26.67
C THR A 59 1.68 17.53 -27.43
N ASP A 60 2.87 17.01 -27.15
CA ASP A 60 3.38 15.77 -27.74
C ASP A 60 2.49 14.57 -27.35
N TYR A 61 1.97 14.57 -26.12
CA TYR A 61 1.07 13.53 -25.64
C TYR A 61 -0.29 13.55 -26.35
N GLN A 62 -0.88 14.72 -26.56
CA GLN A 62 -2.13 14.85 -27.31
C GLN A 62 -1.96 14.34 -28.75
N ALA A 63 -0.90 14.76 -29.44
CA ALA A 63 -0.61 14.31 -30.81
C ALA A 63 -0.48 12.79 -30.89
N ARG A 64 0.20 12.16 -29.91
CA ARG A 64 0.29 10.69 -29.84
C ARG A 64 -1.07 10.03 -29.60
N LEU A 65 -1.93 10.61 -28.76
CA LEU A 65 -3.28 10.07 -28.55
C LEU A 65 -4.13 10.15 -29.83
N ASP A 66 -3.98 11.21 -30.62
CA ASP A 66 -4.63 11.35 -31.93
C ASP A 66 -4.15 10.26 -32.90
N GLU A 67 -2.84 10.00 -32.95
CA GLU A 67 -2.22 8.93 -33.74
C GLU A 67 -2.69 7.54 -33.31
N ASP A 68 -2.83 7.32 -31.99
CA ASP A 68 -3.37 6.09 -31.40
C ASP A 68 -4.89 5.91 -31.63
N GLY A 69 -5.52 6.87 -32.31
CA GLY A 69 -6.91 6.79 -32.77
C GLY A 69 -7.95 7.34 -31.79
N LEU A 70 -7.53 8.05 -30.74
CA LEU A 70 -8.45 8.78 -29.87
C LEU A 70 -9.15 9.88 -30.67
N LYS A 71 -10.48 9.98 -30.57
CA LYS A 71 -11.28 10.97 -31.30
C LYS A 71 -11.63 12.16 -30.43
N ASP A 72 -11.96 13.28 -31.07
CA ASP A 72 -12.43 14.51 -30.43
C ASP A 72 -11.52 14.98 -29.29
N THR A 73 -10.20 14.90 -29.50
CA THR A 73 -9.24 15.24 -28.45
C THR A 73 -9.27 16.74 -28.16
N ARG A 74 -9.31 17.05 -26.86
CA ARG A 74 -9.30 18.44 -26.39
C ARG A 74 -8.55 18.54 -25.08
N ARG A 75 -7.89 19.69 -24.90
CA ARG A 75 -7.27 20.02 -23.62
C ARG A 75 -8.34 20.29 -22.57
N ILE A 76 -8.08 19.80 -21.37
CA ILE A 76 -8.95 19.96 -20.22
C ILE A 76 -8.11 20.39 -19.01
N GLN A 77 -8.75 21.06 -18.07
CA GLN A 77 -8.18 21.36 -16.77
C GLN A 77 -9.21 21.01 -15.69
N CYS A 78 -8.75 20.43 -14.59
CA CYS A 78 -9.59 20.05 -13.46
C CYS A 78 -8.73 20.07 -12.19
N ALA A 79 -9.20 20.70 -11.11
CA ALA A 79 -8.47 20.77 -9.83
C ALA A 79 -6.99 21.20 -9.93
N GLY A 80 -6.65 22.10 -10.86
CA GLY A 80 -5.26 22.52 -11.11
C GLY A 80 -4.44 21.54 -11.96
N TRP A 81 -4.95 20.35 -12.27
CA TRP A 81 -4.35 19.39 -13.18
C TRP A 81 -4.65 19.74 -14.63
N GLN A 82 -3.65 19.58 -15.48
CA GLN A 82 -3.79 19.72 -16.92
C GLN A 82 -3.88 18.34 -17.57
N GLY A 83 -4.69 18.23 -18.63
CA GLY A 83 -4.96 16.95 -19.25
C GLY A 83 -5.54 17.03 -20.65
N VAL A 84 -5.88 15.86 -21.17
CA VAL A 84 -6.53 15.66 -22.48
C VAL A 84 -7.76 14.79 -22.28
N SER A 85 -8.89 15.20 -22.85
CA SER A 85 -10.10 14.38 -22.98
C SER A 85 -10.26 13.94 -24.42
N GLY A 86 -10.84 12.76 -24.64
CA GLY A 86 -11.25 12.31 -25.96
C GLY A 86 -12.18 11.10 -25.86
N VAL A 87 -12.54 10.55 -27.02
CA VAL A 87 -13.46 9.42 -27.16
C VAL A 87 -12.71 8.21 -27.70
N LEU A 88 -12.79 7.10 -26.98
CA LEU A 88 -12.23 5.81 -27.37
C LEU A 88 -13.03 5.18 -28.53
N PRO A 89 -12.46 4.23 -29.28
CA PRO A 89 -13.15 3.55 -30.38
C PRO A 89 -14.48 2.88 -29.99
N ASP A 90 -14.61 2.46 -28.73
CA ASP A 90 -15.82 1.87 -28.16
C ASP A 90 -16.82 2.90 -27.61
N ARG A 91 -16.64 4.18 -27.98
CA ARG A 91 -17.46 5.35 -27.61
C ARG A 91 -17.39 5.76 -26.15
N ARG A 92 -16.52 5.16 -25.33
CA ARG A 92 -16.28 5.64 -23.96
C ARG A 92 -15.49 6.94 -23.99
N THR A 93 -15.82 7.86 -23.11
CA THR A 93 -15.01 9.07 -22.89
C THR A 93 -13.84 8.74 -21.97
N THR A 94 -12.64 9.18 -22.33
CA THR A 94 -11.47 9.13 -21.45
C THR A 94 -11.00 10.54 -21.14
N CYS A 95 -10.54 10.75 -19.91
CA CYS A 95 -9.91 12.00 -19.47
C CYS A 95 -8.59 11.63 -18.79
N ARG A 96 -7.48 12.18 -19.27
CA ARG A 96 -6.13 11.85 -18.82
C ARG A 96 -5.45 13.09 -18.30
N TYR A 97 -5.00 13.06 -17.05
CA TYR A 97 -4.40 14.19 -16.36
C TYR A 97 -2.98 13.86 -15.94
N GLY A 98 -2.06 14.80 -16.12
CA GLY A 98 -0.65 14.64 -15.75
C GLY A 98 -0.22 15.61 -14.65
N ALA A 99 0.60 15.14 -13.72
CA ALA A 99 1.33 16.00 -12.79
C ALA A 99 2.69 15.42 -12.43
N HIS A 100 3.56 16.26 -11.86
CA HIS A 100 4.88 15.88 -11.35
C HIS A 100 4.85 16.01 -9.84
N LEU A 101 5.05 14.90 -9.14
CA LEU A 101 5.19 14.88 -7.70
C LEU A 101 6.67 14.95 -7.37
N ALA A 102 7.17 16.17 -7.12
CA ALA A 102 8.58 16.44 -6.88
C ALA A 102 9.15 15.63 -5.70
N ASP A 103 8.40 15.49 -4.62
CA ASP A 103 8.80 14.74 -3.42
C ASP A 103 9.08 13.26 -3.70
N LEU A 104 8.43 12.72 -4.72
CA LEU A 104 8.52 11.33 -5.14
C LEU A 104 9.38 11.14 -6.40
N GLY A 105 9.85 12.22 -7.01
CA GLY A 105 10.63 12.22 -8.24
C GLY A 105 9.93 11.52 -9.40
N CYS A 106 8.60 11.63 -9.49
CA CYS A 106 7.83 10.90 -10.49
C CYS A 106 6.78 11.74 -11.20
N LEU A 107 6.51 11.35 -12.45
CA LEU A 107 5.32 11.76 -13.16
C LEU A 107 4.19 10.81 -12.84
N ILE A 108 3.04 11.40 -12.55
CA ILE A 108 1.79 10.71 -12.34
C ILE A 108 0.85 11.02 -13.50
N GLU A 109 0.16 9.98 -13.97
CA GLU A 109 -0.98 10.12 -14.86
C GLU A 109 -2.23 9.53 -14.21
N ALA A 110 -3.28 10.33 -14.15
CA ALA A 110 -4.60 9.94 -13.68
C ALA A 110 -5.55 9.82 -14.89
N VAL A 111 -6.00 8.62 -15.20
CA VAL A 111 -6.86 8.30 -16.34
C VAL A 111 -8.24 7.92 -15.86
N PHE A 112 -9.25 8.66 -16.26
CA PHE A 112 -10.66 8.35 -16.03
C PHE A 112 -11.28 7.74 -17.29
N LEU A 113 -12.17 6.76 -17.08
CA LEU A 113 -12.92 6.06 -18.12
C LEU A 113 -14.42 6.14 -17.83
N TRP A 114 -15.14 6.86 -18.68
CA TRP A 114 -16.56 7.10 -18.57
C TRP A 114 -17.35 6.39 -19.69
N PRO A 115 -18.34 5.56 -19.35
CA PRO A 115 -19.15 4.81 -20.32
C PRO A 115 -20.19 5.67 -21.02
N LYS A 116 -20.52 6.80 -20.40
CA LYS A 116 -21.51 7.77 -20.82
C LYS A 116 -20.90 9.16 -20.62
N ASP A 117 -21.69 10.08 -20.09
CA ASP A 117 -21.28 11.44 -19.82
C ASP A 117 -20.13 11.49 -18.81
N ARG A 118 -19.21 12.42 -19.10
CA ARG A 118 -18.10 12.78 -18.23
C ARG A 118 -18.63 13.24 -16.88
N ARG A 119 -18.02 12.75 -15.80
CA ARG A 119 -18.34 13.12 -14.42
C ARG A 119 -17.24 13.99 -13.82
N SER A 120 -17.26 15.28 -14.17
CA SER A 120 -16.25 16.25 -13.72
C SER A 120 -16.25 16.47 -12.21
N ASP A 121 -17.39 16.26 -11.55
CA ASP A 121 -17.53 16.30 -10.09
C ASP A 121 -16.65 15.24 -9.42
N ILE A 122 -16.70 14.00 -9.93
CA ILE A 122 -15.87 12.89 -9.43
C ILE A 122 -14.40 13.12 -9.80
N GLU A 123 -14.12 13.58 -11.04
CA GLU A 123 -12.75 13.90 -11.46
C GLU A 123 -12.11 14.94 -10.52
N SER A 124 -12.82 16.04 -10.20
CA SER A 124 -12.28 17.08 -9.32
C SER A 124 -11.99 16.53 -7.93
N ALA A 125 -12.96 15.83 -7.32
CA ALA A 125 -12.80 15.28 -5.97
C ALA A 125 -11.61 14.29 -5.89
N VAL A 126 -11.44 13.45 -6.90
CA VAL A 126 -10.32 12.50 -6.97
C VAL A 126 -8.99 13.22 -7.15
N LEU A 127 -8.91 14.17 -8.10
CA LEU A 127 -7.68 14.91 -8.38
C LEU A 127 -7.24 15.84 -7.24
N GLU A 128 -8.19 16.46 -6.52
CA GLU A 128 -7.94 17.26 -5.31
C GLU A 128 -7.35 16.42 -4.18
N SER A 129 -7.74 15.15 -4.09
CA SER A 129 -7.22 14.25 -3.07
C SER A 129 -5.82 13.70 -3.38
N LEU A 130 -5.35 13.83 -4.62
CA LEU A 130 -4.13 13.18 -5.10
C LEU A 130 -2.89 13.98 -4.70
N HIS A 131 -2.08 13.42 -3.81
CA HIS A 131 -0.84 14.04 -3.35
C HIS A 131 0.21 13.01 -2.88
N SER A 132 1.45 13.46 -2.69
CA SER A 132 2.51 12.69 -2.04
C SER A 132 2.33 12.70 -0.52
N GLU A 133 2.37 11.53 0.10
CA GLU A 133 2.39 11.37 1.55
C GLU A 133 3.81 11.61 2.08
N ALA A 134 3.92 12.57 3.01
CA ALA A 134 5.18 12.83 3.69
C ALA A 134 5.44 11.71 4.72
N PRO A 135 6.71 11.28 4.90
CA PRO A 135 7.04 10.39 6.00
C PRO A 135 6.69 11.02 7.35
N THR A 136 6.39 10.19 8.34
CA THR A 136 6.18 10.64 9.73
C THR A 136 7.48 11.22 10.32
N ALA A 137 7.40 11.87 11.49
CA ALA A 137 8.58 12.35 12.21
C ALA A 137 9.60 11.24 12.53
N GLU A 138 9.15 9.99 12.62
CA GLU A 138 9.98 8.79 12.82
C GLU A 138 10.52 8.19 11.50
N GLY A 139 10.26 8.85 10.36
CA GLY A 139 10.68 8.40 9.04
C GLY A 139 9.87 7.23 8.48
N LEU A 140 8.70 6.95 9.05
CA LEU A 140 7.81 5.91 8.55
C LEU A 140 6.99 6.40 7.36
N VAL A 141 6.70 5.49 6.44
CA VAL A 141 5.88 5.75 5.26
C VAL A 141 4.56 5.00 5.35
N HIS A 142 3.49 5.70 4.97
CA HIS A 142 2.13 5.17 5.01
C HIS A 142 1.83 4.31 3.78
N TRP A 143 1.07 3.24 4.02
CA TRP A 143 0.45 2.39 3.00
C TRP A 143 -0.98 2.09 3.43
N GLN A 144 -1.91 2.21 2.50
CA GLN A 144 -3.31 1.92 2.72
C GLN A 144 -3.91 1.27 1.48
N ALA A 145 -4.14 -0.04 1.55
CA ALA A 145 -4.68 -0.81 0.44
C ALA A 145 -5.29 -2.11 0.93
N PHE A 146 -6.32 -2.61 0.24
CA PHE A 146 -6.99 -3.88 0.57
C PHE A 146 -7.48 -3.92 2.03
N GLY A 147 -7.86 -2.74 2.56
CA GLY A 147 -8.20 -2.47 3.96
C GLY A 147 -7.16 -2.91 4.99
N LEU A 148 -5.89 -2.94 4.59
CA LEU A 148 -4.73 -2.77 5.46
C LEU A 148 -4.37 -1.29 5.49
N ASP A 149 -3.91 -0.84 6.66
CA ASP A 149 -3.52 0.54 6.92
C ASP A 149 -2.34 0.53 7.88
N LEU A 150 -1.16 0.86 7.35
CA LEU A 150 0.11 0.54 7.99
C LEU A 150 1.16 1.61 7.76
N HIS A 151 2.10 1.65 8.71
CA HIS A 151 3.33 2.44 8.61
C HIS A 151 4.53 1.49 8.67
N THR A 152 5.42 1.61 7.70
CA THR A 152 6.65 0.82 7.56
C THR A 152 7.84 1.75 7.33
N MET A 153 9.07 1.24 7.42
CA MET A 153 10.26 2.04 7.14
C MET A 153 10.30 2.50 5.67
N ARG A 154 10.88 3.68 5.42
CA ARG A 154 11.16 4.14 4.05
C ARG A 154 12.24 3.27 3.38
N GLY A 155 12.14 3.13 2.06
CA GLY A 155 13.15 2.43 1.25
C GLY A 155 13.03 0.90 1.22
N GLY A 156 11.92 0.37 1.73
CA GLY A 156 11.61 -1.07 1.65
C GLY A 156 11.20 -1.49 0.25
N HIS A 157 11.60 -2.69 -0.14
CA HIS A 157 11.10 -3.33 -1.36
C HIS A 157 9.81 -4.10 -1.05
N LEU A 158 8.74 -3.85 -1.80
CA LEU A 158 7.49 -4.61 -1.71
C LEU A 158 7.66 -6.00 -2.36
N GLU A 159 8.10 -6.97 -1.56
CA GLU A 159 8.45 -8.33 -1.99
C GLU A 159 7.24 -9.16 -2.41
N TYR A 160 6.08 -8.93 -1.76
CA TYR A 160 4.83 -9.56 -2.16
C TYR A 160 3.63 -8.75 -1.66
N CYS A 161 2.51 -8.92 -2.36
CA CYS A 161 1.20 -8.40 -2.01
C CYS A 161 0.18 -9.49 -2.36
N ARG A 162 -0.64 -9.90 -1.41
CA ARG A 162 -1.70 -10.90 -1.58
C ARG A 162 -3.03 -10.26 -1.20
N ALA A 163 -4.01 -10.36 -2.09
CA ALA A 163 -5.34 -9.79 -1.90
C ALA A 163 -6.38 -10.84 -2.35
N ASP A 164 -6.57 -11.84 -1.50
CA ASP A 164 -7.56 -12.90 -1.69
C ASP A 164 -8.81 -12.64 -0.85
N PRO A 165 -9.96 -13.27 -1.18
CA PRO A 165 -11.13 -13.26 -0.31
C PRO A 165 -10.77 -13.67 1.12
N GLY A 166 -10.95 -12.75 2.07
CA GLY A 166 -10.63 -12.99 3.48
C GLY A 166 -9.13 -12.99 3.83
N LEU A 167 -8.22 -12.60 2.93
CA LEU A 167 -6.80 -12.43 3.25
C LEU A 167 -6.20 -11.27 2.45
N ALA A 168 -5.79 -10.22 3.17
CA ALA A 168 -4.91 -9.19 2.64
C ALA A 168 -3.55 -9.29 3.32
N GLU A 169 -2.48 -9.16 2.55
CA GLU A 169 -1.11 -9.27 3.06
C GLU A 169 -0.11 -8.44 2.27
N LEU A 170 0.74 -7.71 2.98
CA LEU A 170 1.82 -6.90 2.42
C LEU A 170 3.14 -7.30 3.09
N GLY A 171 4.16 -7.55 2.27
CA GLY A 171 5.48 -7.97 2.72
C GLY A 171 6.59 -7.07 2.19
N PHE A 172 7.38 -6.51 3.10
CA PHE A 172 8.48 -5.62 2.77
C PHE A 172 9.81 -6.22 3.19
N SER A 173 10.86 -5.96 2.39
CA SER A 173 12.23 -6.28 2.79
C SER A 173 13.15 -5.06 2.75
N PHE A 174 14.15 -5.04 3.64
CA PHE A 174 15.11 -3.97 3.78
C PHE A 174 16.54 -4.50 3.87
N GLY A 175 17.51 -3.65 3.48
CA GLY A 175 18.94 -3.93 3.64
C GLY A 175 19.37 -5.24 2.99
N ARG A 176 18.96 -5.47 1.72
CA ARG A 176 19.15 -6.76 1.01
C ARG A 176 18.54 -7.95 1.75
N ARG A 177 17.26 -7.84 2.14
CA ARG A 177 16.48 -8.89 2.84
C ARG A 177 16.99 -9.22 4.25
N ARG A 178 17.73 -8.31 4.88
CA ARG A 178 18.15 -8.41 6.29
C ARG A 178 17.00 -8.20 7.25
N VAL A 179 16.06 -7.31 6.91
CA VAL A 179 14.83 -7.10 7.66
C VAL A 179 13.66 -7.49 6.78
N TRP A 180 12.69 -8.17 7.38
CA TRP A 180 11.40 -8.47 6.77
C TRP A 180 10.29 -7.93 7.65
N GLU A 181 9.35 -7.24 7.05
CA GLU A 181 8.13 -6.78 7.69
C GLU A 181 6.93 -7.37 6.97
N ARG A 182 5.95 -7.85 7.74
CA ARG A 182 4.74 -8.45 7.21
C ARG A 182 3.54 -7.91 7.96
N PHE A 183 2.54 -7.54 7.19
CA PHE A 183 1.27 -7.02 7.64
C PHE A 183 0.18 -7.88 7.02
N SER A 184 -0.75 -8.37 7.82
CA SER A 184 -1.87 -9.16 7.31
C SER A 184 -3.17 -8.83 8.01
N ARG A 185 -4.25 -9.06 7.26
CA ARG A 185 -5.62 -8.99 7.72
C ARG A 185 -6.36 -10.21 7.21
N HIS A 186 -6.91 -10.98 8.12
CA HIS A 186 -7.66 -12.19 7.84
C HIS A 186 -9.14 -11.97 8.18
N GLY A 187 -10.01 -12.35 7.24
CA GLY A 187 -11.46 -12.41 7.41
C GLY A 187 -11.95 -13.85 7.55
N LEU A 188 -13.28 -14.04 7.53
CA LEU A 188 -13.93 -15.35 7.59
C LEU A 188 -13.49 -16.20 8.81
N LEU A 189 -13.16 -15.55 9.94
CA LEU A 189 -12.54 -16.21 11.08
C LEU A 189 -13.36 -17.40 11.60
N ALA A 190 -14.69 -17.29 11.61
CA ALA A 190 -15.58 -18.36 12.05
C ALA A 190 -15.44 -19.66 11.24
N GLN A 191 -14.87 -19.59 10.03
CA GLN A 191 -14.72 -20.75 9.14
C GLN A 191 -13.40 -21.49 9.36
N TRP A 192 -12.39 -20.88 9.99
CA TRP A 192 -11.05 -21.47 10.04
C TRP A 192 -10.27 -21.22 11.34
N LEU A 193 -10.58 -20.17 12.11
CA LEU A 193 -9.91 -19.87 13.37
C LEU A 193 -10.56 -20.67 14.51
N THR A 194 -10.07 -21.89 14.72
CA THR A 194 -10.60 -22.84 15.72
C THR A 194 -9.94 -22.74 17.10
N VAL A 195 -8.91 -21.91 17.23
CA VAL A 195 -8.14 -21.73 18.47
C VAL A 195 -8.02 -20.25 18.83
N PRO A 196 -7.76 -19.90 20.10
CA PRO A 196 -7.52 -18.53 20.50
C PRO A 196 -6.35 -17.87 19.74
N VAL A 197 -6.44 -16.56 19.52
CA VAL A 197 -5.43 -15.78 18.78
C VAL A 197 -3.99 -16.00 19.26
N PRO A 198 -3.68 -16.01 20.58
CA PRO A 198 -2.32 -16.28 21.04
C PRO A 198 -1.79 -17.66 20.61
N GLU A 199 -2.65 -18.67 20.59
CA GLU A 199 -2.26 -20.03 20.17
C GLU A 199 -2.06 -20.11 18.66
N TRP A 200 -2.97 -19.52 17.88
CA TRP A 200 -2.81 -19.40 16.43
C TRP A 200 -1.50 -18.68 16.06
N GLN A 201 -1.19 -17.58 16.75
CA GLN A 201 0.00 -16.77 16.49
C GLN A 201 1.30 -17.55 16.76
N ARG A 202 1.32 -18.43 17.79
CA ARG A 202 2.47 -19.33 18.04
C ARG A 202 2.71 -20.29 16.88
N ARG A 203 1.65 -20.78 16.23
CA ARG A 203 1.76 -21.64 15.04
C ARG A 203 2.25 -20.88 13.80
N ALA A 204 2.08 -19.56 13.78
CA ALA A 204 2.56 -18.67 12.72
C ALA A 204 4.05 -18.29 12.86
N ILE A 205 4.74 -18.70 13.94
CA ILE A 205 6.18 -18.47 14.09
C ILE A 205 6.95 -19.16 12.94
N PRO A 206 7.87 -18.46 12.24
CA PRO A 206 8.63 -19.07 11.16
C PRO A 206 9.42 -20.31 11.61
N LYS A 207 9.54 -21.30 10.71
CA LYS A 207 10.31 -22.52 10.97
C LYS A 207 11.76 -22.17 11.36
N GLY A 208 12.26 -22.83 12.40
CA GLY A 208 13.61 -22.61 12.91
C GLY A 208 13.74 -21.45 13.88
N PHE A 209 12.64 -20.88 14.36
CA PHE A 209 12.60 -19.97 15.51
C PHE A 209 12.05 -20.68 16.75
N ARG A 210 12.60 -20.35 17.91
CA ARG A 210 12.17 -20.77 19.23
C ARG A 210 11.53 -19.57 19.92
N MET A 211 10.34 -19.77 20.48
CA MET A 211 9.68 -18.73 21.28
C MET A 211 10.51 -18.38 22.52
N LEU A 212 10.67 -17.08 22.77
CA LEU A 212 11.33 -16.54 23.96
C LEU A 212 10.31 -15.97 24.94
N GLN A 213 9.30 -15.27 24.41
CA GLN A 213 8.33 -14.56 25.22
C GLN A 213 6.98 -14.50 24.50
N SER A 214 5.91 -14.57 25.29
CA SER A 214 4.53 -14.34 24.86
C SER A 214 3.86 -13.50 25.94
N ARG A 215 3.15 -12.45 25.52
CA ARG A 215 2.39 -11.56 26.40
C ARG A 215 1.04 -11.29 25.77
N GLN A 216 0.07 -10.98 26.61
CA GLN A 216 -1.25 -10.53 26.18
C GLN A 216 -1.55 -9.23 26.91
N GLU A 217 -2.11 -8.27 26.18
CA GLU A 217 -2.51 -6.98 26.70
C GLU A 217 -3.87 -6.60 26.12
N ASP A 218 -4.69 -5.93 26.91
CA ASP A 218 -5.97 -5.41 26.45
C ASP A 218 -5.89 -3.90 26.29
N ARG A 219 -6.33 -3.38 25.13
CA ARG A 219 -6.32 -1.96 24.82
C ARG A 219 -7.54 -1.57 23.99
N HIS A 220 -8.32 -0.59 24.44
CA HIS A 220 -9.54 -0.14 23.76
C HIS A 220 -10.48 -1.29 23.35
N GLY A 221 -10.68 -2.29 24.22
CA GLY A 221 -11.51 -3.47 23.92
C GLY A 221 -10.88 -4.52 22.98
N HIS A 222 -9.63 -4.34 22.58
CA HIS A 222 -8.88 -5.28 21.77
C HIS A 222 -7.95 -6.11 22.65
N SER A 223 -7.97 -7.44 22.47
CA SER A 223 -7.01 -8.33 23.12
C SER A 223 -5.86 -8.64 22.18
N ILE A 224 -4.68 -8.13 22.51
CA ILE A 224 -3.48 -8.13 21.66
C ILE A 224 -2.52 -9.19 22.17
N ALA A 225 -2.25 -10.19 21.34
CA ALA A 225 -1.24 -11.20 21.58
C ALA A 225 0.11 -10.73 21.00
N ARG A 226 1.11 -10.56 21.86
CA ARG A 226 2.49 -10.23 21.47
C ARG A 226 3.38 -11.45 21.65
N LEU A 227 4.29 -11.67 20.71
CA LEU A 227 5.32 -12.69 20.84
C LEU A 227 6.68 -12.22 20.36
N ARG A 228 7.70 -12.85 20.95
CA ARG A 228 9.10 -12.71 20.59
C ARG A 228 9.71 -14.10 20.46
N ALA A 229 10.41 -14.34 19.37
CA ALA A 229 11.10 -15.59 19.10
C ALA A 229 12.50 -15.31 18.54
N GLU A 230 13.40 -16.28 18.67
CA GLU A 230 14.79 -16.17 18.22
C GLU A 230 15.18 -17.43 17.44
N ARG A 231 16.05 -17.29 16.45
CA ARG A 231 16.47 -18.42 15.63
C ARG A 231 17.11 -19.54 16.48
N SER A 232 16.57 -20.75 16.40
CA SER A 232 16.98 -21.91 17.20
C SER A 232 18.39 -22.39 16.88
N SER A 233 18.73 -22.44 15.59
CA SER A 233 20.05 -22.89 15.11
C SER A 233 20.73 -21.76 14.33
N PRO A 234 21.94 -21.32 14.72
CA PRO A 234 22.68 -20.34 13.95
C PRO A 234 23.07 -20.93 12.59
N ARG A 235 22.78 -20.22 11.51
CA ARG A 235 23.40 -20.46 10.20
C ARG A 235 24.78 -19.81 10.17
N LEU A 236 25.66 -20.25 9.27
CA LEU A 236 26.96 -19.60 9.04
C LEU A 236 26.86 -18.08 8.85
N ALA A 237 25.79 -17.62 8.19
CA ALA A 237 25.50 -16.19 8.02
C ALA A 237 25.21 -15.45 9.35
N ASP A 238 24.66 -16.14 10.36
CA ASP A 238 24.27 -15.55 11.64
C ASP A 238 25.49 -15.25 12.54
N PHE A 239 26.65 -15.88 12.30
CA PHE A 239 27.90 -15.54 12.98
C PHE A 239 28.36 -14.11 12.66
N TRP A 240 28.22 -13.71 11.40
CA TRP A 240 28.62 -12.38 10.91
C TRP A 240 27.52 -11.34 11.04
N GLN A 241 26.25 -11.76 11.03
CA GLN A 241 25.09 -10.85 10.97
C GLN A 241 24.33 -10.74 12.29
N GLY A 242 24.70 -11.51 13.31
CA GLY A 242 23.97 -11.60 14.56
C GLY A 242 22.77 -12.55 14.46
N ARG A 243 22.34 -13.05 15.62
CA ARG A 243 21.20 -13.96 15.71
C ARG A 243 19.92 -13.21 15.34
N ARG A 244 19.06 -13.83 14.52
CA ARG A 244 17.81 -13.21 14.09
C ARG A 244 16.72 -13.33 15.15
N GLU A 245 15.93 -12.29 15.24
CA GLU A 245 14.78 -12.15 16.11
C GLU A 245 13.51 -11.98 15.27
N TYR A 246 12.43 -12.62 15.72
CA TYR A 246 11.08 -12.48 15.19
C TYR A 246 10.20 -11.84 16.26
N ARG A 247 9.59 -10.70 15.95
CA ARG A 247 8.58 -10.03 16.79
C ARG A 247 7.26 -10.02 16.05
N ALA A 248 6.16 -10.28 16.75
CA ALA A 248 4.83 -10.19 16.17
C ALA A 248 3.78 -9.73 17.18
N ALA A 249 2.75 -9.06 16.67
CA ALA A 249 1.52 -8.78 17.38
C ALA A 249 0.33 -9.24 16.54
N ALA A 250 -0.70 -9.79 17.18
CA ALA A 250 -1.93 -10.22 16.52
C ALA A 250 -3.14 -9.97 17.42
N TRP A 251 -4.24 -9.53 16.82
CA TRP A 251 -5.47 -9.23 17.56
C TRP A 251 -6.69 -9.34 16.66
N ARG A 252 -7.84 -9.67 17.26
CA ARG A 252 -9.13 -9.58 16.59
C ARG A 252 -9.72 -8.19 16.86
N CYS A 253 -10.04 -7.45 15.81
CA CYS A 253 -10.73 -6.18 15.93
C CYS A 253 -12.20 -6.41 16.32
N PRO A 254 -12.73 -5.77 17.38
CA PRO A 254 -14.12 -5.91 17.79
C PRO A 254 -15.08 -5.18 16.83
N HIS A 255 -14.60 -4.17 16.10
CA HIS A 255 -15.44 -3.35 15.21
C HIS A 255 -15.76 -4.03 13.88
N ASP A 256 -14.78 -4.68 13.25
CA ASP A 256 -14.96 -5.33 11.95
C ASP A 256 -14.86 -6.86 12.01
N GLY A 257 -14.55 -7.41 13.18
CA GLY A 257 -14.46 -8.85 13.44
C GLY A 257 -13.28 -9.55 12.78
N ARG A 258 -12.35 -8.84 12.13
CA ARG A 258 -11.20 -9.40 11.42
C ARG A 258 -9.98 -9.57 12.32
N LEU A 259 -9.09 -10.49 11.94
CA LEU A 259 -7.83 -10.74 12.62
C LEU A 259 -6.72 -9.97 11.91
N TYR A 260 -6.02 -9.13 12.65
CA TYR A 260 -4.87 -8.38 12.17
C TYR A 260 -3.59 -9.00 12.74
N GLN A 261 -2.54 -9.04 11.94
CA GLN A 261 -1.21 -9.43 12.38
C GLN A 261 -0.16 -8.52 11.76
N VAL A 262 0.79 -8.13 12.59
CA VAL A 262 1.99 -7.41 12.18
C VAL A 262 3.20 -8.17 12.71
N SER A 263 4.26 -8.27 11.92
CA SER A 263 5.48 -8.96 12.34
C SER A 263 6.74 -8.43 11.67
N ARG A 264 7.86 -8.58 12.36
CA ARG A 264 9.20 -8.24 11.87
C ARG A 264 10.17 -9.39 12.15
N GLU A 265 10.95 -9.76 11.14
CA GLU A 265 12.16 -10.58 11.28
C GLU A 265 13.39 -9.71 11.00
N ALA A 266 14.26 -9.53 11.99
CA ALA A 266 15.44 -8.68 11.89
C ALA A 266 16.64 -9.25 12.66
N PRO A 267 17.88 -8.83 12.36
CA PRO A 267 19.01 -9.10 13.25
C PRO A 267 18.76 -8.52 14.64
N ARG A 268 19.14 -9.25 15.68
CA ARG A 268 19.13 -8.75 17.05
C ARG A 268 20.15 -7.61 17.16
N GLY A 269 19.70 -6.43 17.58
CA GLY A 269 20.59 -5.30 17.84
C GLY A 269 21.69 -5.69 18.83
N ARG A 270 22.94 -5.33 18.53
CA ARG A 270 24.06 -5.41 19.47
C ARG A 270 24.24 -4.03 20.10
N GLY A 271 23.99 -3.88 21.41
CA GLY A 271 24.24 -2.62 22.13
C GLY A 271 23.08 -1.62 22.12
N VAL A 272 23.43 -0.33 22.36
CA VAL A 272 22.54 0.74 22.86
C VAL A 272 21.76 1.51 21.78
N ASP A 273 21.92 1.27 20.46
CA ASP A 273 20.87 1.56 19.43
C ASP A 273 21.31 1.33 17.96
N PRO A 274 20.39 1.33 16.96
CA PRO A 274 18.95 1.62 17.06
C PRO A 274 18.08 0.38 17.18
N GLU A 275 17.17 0.39 18.14
CA GLU A 275 15.84 -0.15 17.92
C GLU A 275 15.41 0.17 16.49
N TRP A 276 15.17 -0.88 15.69
CA TRP A 276 14.58 -0.71 14.37
C TRP A 276 13.34 0.19 14.51
N PRO A 277 13.16 1.24 13.69
CA PRO A 277 12.03 2.15 13.80
C PRO A 277 10.74 1.37 13.95
N PRO A 278 9.76 1.81 14.74
CA PRO A 278 8.56 1.02 14.94
C PRO A 278 7.85 0.75 13.62
N LEU A 279 7.26 -0.43 13.44
CA LEU A 279 6.25 -0.62 12.40
C LEU A 279 4.86 -0.58 13.04
N ARG A 280 3.87 -0.08 12.31
CA ARG A 280 2.53 0.15 12.84
C ARG A 280 1.46 -0.43 11.92
N LEU A 281 0.41 -0.97 12.52
CA LEU A 281 -0.76 -1.48 11.81
C LEU A 281 -2.02 -1.03 12.53
N ARG A 282 -2.87 -0.29 11.82
CA ARG A 282 -4.16 0.20 12.27
C ARG A 282 -5.27 -0.75 11.83
N CYS A 283 -6.19 -1.09 12.74
CA CYS A 283 -7.38 -1.87 12.38
C CYS A 283 -8.66 -1.04 12.38
N CYS A 284 -8.73 0.00 13.21
CA CYS A 284 -9.86 0.91 13.35
C CYS A 284 -9.38 2.25 13.92
N ALA A 285 -10.27 3.22 14.09
CA ALA A 285 -9.94 4.52 14.67
C ALA A 285 -9.35 4.41 16.09
N ASP A 286 -9.74 3.38 16.85
CA ASP A 286 -9.37 3.23 18.27
C ASP A 286 -8.03 2.50 18.48
N LEU A 287 -7.46 1.86 17.45
CA LEU A 287 -6.30 0.99 17.64
C LEU A 287 -5.30 1.01 16.48
N GLU A 288 -4.09 1.47 16.80
CA GLU A 288 -2.86 1.27 16.01
C GLU A 288 -1.82 0.51 16.85
N VAL A 289 -1.44 -0.69 16.43
CA VAL A 289 -0.45 -1.50 17.15
C VAL A 289 0.93 -1.26 16.58
N SER A 290 1.89 -0.93 17.45
CA SER A 290 3.30 -0.74 17.12
C SER A 290 4.16 -1.92 17.62
N LEU A 291 5.20 -2.28 16.86
CA LEU A 291 6.20 -3.32 17.14
C LEU A 291 7.64 -2.81 17.16
#